data_AF-A0A7V9Q1M9-F1
#
_entry.id   AF-A0A7V9Q1M9-F1
#
_cell.length_a   1.000
_cell.length_b   1.000
_cell.length_c   1.000
_cell.angle_alpha   90.00
_cell.angle_beta   90.00
_cell.angle_gamma   90.00
#
_symmetry.space_group_name_H-M   'P 1'
#
loop_
_entity.id
_entity.type
_entity.pdbx_description
1 polymer ?
#
loop_
_entity_poly.entity_id
_entity_poly.type
_entity_poly.pdbx_seq_one_letter_code
_entity_poly.pdbx_strand_id
1 'polypeptide(L)' 'MSRPRIGICAGIEQAQWGIWDSEVLLLPRSYVTAVQRAGGLPLLLA' A
#
# COMPACT_ATOMS: atom_id res chain seq x y z
N MET A 1 24.07 3.41 0.43
CA MET A 1 23.10 4.37 1.03
C MET A 1 21.91 3.59 1.57
N SER A 2 21.40 3.92 2.76
CA SER A 2 20.21 3.25 3.31
C SER A 2 18.96 3.62 2.51
N ARG A 3 18.12 2.64 2.19
CA ARG A 3 16.86 2.84 1.48
C ARG A 3 15.86 3.63 2.36
N PRO A 4 15.37 4.82 1.98
CA PRO A 4 14.40 5.59 2.79
C PRO A 4 13.12 4.79 3.04
N ARG A 5 12.58 4.85 4.26
CA ARG A 5 11.33 4.17 4.65
C ARG A 5 10.19 5.17 4.54
N ILE A 6 9.22 4.88 3.67
CA ILE A 6 8.11 5.79 3.37
C ILE A 6 6.80 5.10 3.75
N GLY A 7 6.09 5.65 4.72
CA GLY A 7 4.74 5.20 5.07
C GLY A 7 3.71 5.68 4.06
N ILE A 8 2.76 4.81 3.72
CA ILE A 8 1.62 5.13 2.85
C ILE A 8 0.33 4.71 3.58
N CYS A 9 -0.54 5.68 3.87
CA CYS A 9 -1.85 5.41 4.45
C CYS A 9 -2.75 4.71 3.42
N ALA A 10 -3.49 3.70 3.86
CA ALA A 10 -4.54 3.07 3.08
C ALA A 10 -5.90 3.70 3.40
N GLY A 11 -6.83 3.63 2.45
CA GLY A 11 -8.25 3.84 2.74
C GLY A 11 -8.84 2.59 3.39
N ILE A 12 -9.88 2.74 4.20
CA ILE A 12 -10.68 1.62 4.70
C ILE A 12 -11.88 1.46 3.77
N GLU A 13 -11.99 0.31 3.12
CA GLU A 13 -13.01 0.05 2.10
C GLU A 13 -13.56 -1.37 2.26
N GLN A 14 -14.85 -1.57 1.96
CA GLN A 14 -15.39 -2.92 1.77
C GLN A 14 -14.98 -3.43 0.38
N ALA A 15 -14.31 -4.58 0.31
CA ALA A 15 -13.84 -5.13 -0.97
C ALA A 15 -14.09 -6.64 -1.09
N GLN A 16 -14.32 -7.08 -2.33
CA GLN A 16 -14.52 -8.48 -2.67
C GLN A 16 -13.43 -8.96 -3.63
N TRP A 17 -12.71 -10.03 -3.27
CA TRP A 17 -11.75 -10.70 -4.15
C TRP A 17 -11.61 -12.18 -3.82
N GLY A 18 -11.69 -13.04 -4.83
CA GLY A 18 -11.69 -14.49 -4.62
C GLY A 18 -12.86 -14.93 -3.74
N ILE A 19 -12.55 -15.50 -2.57
CA ILE A 19 -13.55 -15.94 -1.57
C ILE A 19 -13.82 -14.88 -0.49
N TRP A 20 -13.13 -13.75 -0.52
CA TRP A 20 -13.21 -12.73 0.53
C TRP A 20 -14.25 -11.67 0.16
N ASP A 21 -15.05 -11.30 1.15
CA ASP A 21 -15.87 -10.10 1.20
C ASP A 21 -15.66 -9.48 2.59
N SER A 22 -14.85 -8.43 2.68
CA SER A 22 -14.39 -7.92 3.96
C SER A 22 -13.98 -6.45 3.89
N GLU A 23 -14.01 -5.79 5.04
CA GLU A 23 -13.41 -4.47 5.22
C GLU A 23 -11.88 -4.61 5.16
N VAL A 24 -11.23 -3.79 4.35
CA VAL A 24 -9.80 -3.84 4.09
C VAL A 24 -9.15 -2.46 4.07
N LEU A 25 -7.85 -2.46 4.36
CA LEU A 25 -6.94 -1.37 4.06
C LEU A 25 -6.56 -1.45 2.57
N LEU A 26 -7.20 -0.63 1.74
CA LEU A 26 -7.01 -0.62 0.29
C LEU A 26 -6.07 0.50 -0.16
N LEU A 27 -5.06 0.14 -0.95
CA LEU A 27 -4.09 1.08 -1.50
C LEU A 27 -3.85 0.83 -3.00
N PRO A 28 -4.00 1.84 -3.87
CA PRO A 28 -3.62 1.73 -5.28
C PRO A 28 -2.15 1.34 -5.45
N ARG A 29 -1.91 0.29 -6.24
CA ARG A 29 -0.56 -0.24 -6.51
C ARG A 29 0.39 0.81 -7.10
N SER A 30 -0.14 1.82 -7.77
CA SER A 30 0.66 2.92 -8.36
C SER A 30 1.48 3.67 -7.31
N TYR A 31 0.98 3.84 -6.08
CA TYR A 31 1.70 4.57 -5.03
C TYR A 31 2.89 3.76 -4.50
N VAL A 32 2.70 2.47 -4.27
CA VAL A 32 3.77 1.53 -3.91
C VAL A 32 4.85 1.51 -4.99
N THR A 33 4.43 1.42 -6.25
CA THR A 33 5.33 1.38 -7.40
C THR A 33 6.12 2.68 -7.56
N ALA A 34 5.49 3.83 -7.32
CA ALA A 34 6.14 5.14 -7.38
C ALA A 34 7.27 5.25 -6.33
N VAL A 35 7.01 4.85 -5.08
CA VAL A 35 8.04 4.84 -4.02
C VAL A 35 9.19 3.90 -4.37
N GLN A 36 8.90 2.70 -4.88
CA GLN A 36 9.93 1.75 -5.29
C GLN A 36 10.81 2.31 -6.43
N ARG A 37 10.20 2.93 -7.45
CA ARG A 37 10.92 3.55 -8.58
C ARG A 37 11.80 4.71 -8.13
N ALA A 38 11.41 5.42 -7.08
CA ALA A 38 12.22 6.48 -6.45
C ALA A 38 13.34 5.94 -5.56
N GLY A 39 13.50 4.61 -5.44
CA GLY A 39 14.51 3.99 -4.59
C GLY A 39 14.13 3.97 -3.11
N GLY A 40 12.85 4.08 -2.76
CA GLY A 40 12.33 3.97 -1.40
C GLY A 40 11.83 2.57 -1.02
N LEU A 41 11.62 2.33 0.27
CA LEU A 41 10.91 1.20 0.84
C LEU A 41 9.51 1.64 1.26
N PRO A 42 8.45 1.26 0.53
CA PRO A 42 7.08 1.56 0.92
C PRO A 42 6.65 0.68 2.11
N LEU A 43 5.98 1.29 3.08
CA LEU A 43 5.35 0.63 4.22
C LEU A 43 3.86 0.95 4.20
N LEU A 44 3.00 -0.07 4.16
CA LEU A 44 1.56 0.11 4.34
C LEU A 44 1.29 0.40 5.81
N LEU A 45 0.54 1.47 6.08
CA LEU A 45 0.11 1.81 7.43
C LEU A 45 -1.36 1.44 7.61
N ALA A 46 -1.63 0.76 8.74
CA ALA A 46 -2.97 0.40 9.20
C ALA A 46 -3.57 1.49 10.06
#